data_AF-A0A6N8XAN8-F1
#
_entry.id   AF-A0A6N8XAN8-F1
#
_cell.length_a   1.000
_cell.length_b   1.000
_cell.length_c   1.000
_cell.angle_alpha   90.00
_cell.angle_beta   90.00
_cell.angle_gamma   90.00
#
_symmetry.space_group_name_H-M   'P 1'
#
loop_
_entity.id
_entity.type
_entity.pdbx_description
1 polymer ?
#
loop_
_entity_poly.entity_id
_entity_poly.type
_entity_poly.pdbx_seq_one_letter_code
_entity_poly.pdbx_strand_id
1 'polypeptide(L)'
;MSNRWAYFRMTASSPQQSALQYKLESTIMLSGCRPFPLSAAEMADYDGHYEYWEAGVAWELRDTSPKHERPIARLAELIGDIAKMRGTPMAMFGTADLQERGIGGTRIRAAQADELIYLDYRYDVPDVFVVGDLPLPDVVFEVDLTTDIRDRKLDVYGAWGVPELWVEVPDADLPSKRKRGGLTIHLLEDGRFRERDESAAFPTLTAAEIHAALNEPSTSVATVETVRRVGDIMGRRTGTGPEDDPFLGVERRLSRRDERISMLEGLLETRGIDVTPRFHAEVHRIAALPRDALLRAALESTSLDDFLGRLPP
;
A
#
# COMPACT_ATOMS: atom_id res chain seq x y z
N MET A 1 -2.90 -38.69 -71.69
CA MET A 1 -4.33 -39.00 -71.52
C MET A 1 -4.54 -39.58 -70.13
N SER A 2 -5.35 -38.88 -69.35
CA SER A 2 -6.10 -39.28 -68.13
C SER A 2 -5.66 -40.54 -67.37
N ASN A 3 -5.22 -40.35 -66.12
CA ASN A 3 -5.58 -41.27 -65.05
C ASN A 3 -6.10 -40.49 -63.83
N ARG A 4 -7.36 -40.76 -63.51
CA ARG A 4 -8.15 -40.22 -62.40
C ARG A 4 -7.94 -41.07 -61.15
N TRP A 5 -7.74 -40.39 -60.02
CA TRP A 5 -8.33 -40.58 -58.68
C TRP A 5 -8.49 -42.00 -58.10
N ALA A 6 -7.87 -42.23 -56.94
CA ALA A 6 -8.59 -42.37 -55.65
C ALA A 6 -7.57 -42.58 -54.50
N TYR A 7 -7.39 -41.57 -53.65
CA TYR A 7 -6.80 -41.75 -52.31
C TYR A 7 -7.88 -41.45 -51.27
N PHE A 8 -8.22 -42.49 -50.50
CA PHE A 8 -9.05 -42.44 -49.31
C PHE A 8 -8.32 -41.60 -48.24
N ARG A 9 -8.85 -40.44 -47.85
CA ARG A 9 -8.47 -39.77 -46.60
C ARG A 9 -9.43 -40.26 -45.50
N MET A 10 -8.93 -41.14 -44.62
CA MET A 10 -9.50 -41.29 -43.29
C MET A 10 -9.11 -40.04 -42.50
N THR A 11 -10.05 -39.14 -42.30
CA THR A 11 -9.94 -38.08 -41.30
C THR A 11 -10.05 -38.71 -39.93
N ALA A 12 -8.92 -38.87 -39.25
CA ALA A 12 -8.90 -39.04 -37.81
C ALA A 12 -9.45 -37.75 -37.19
N SER A 13 -10.63 -37.84 -36.58
CA SER A 13 -11.20 -36.81 -35.71
C SER A 13 -10.24 -36.57 -34.55
N SER A 14 -9.67 -35.36 -34.48
CA SER A 14 -8.76 -34.91 -33.44
C SER A 14 -9.48 -34.86 -32.07
N PRO A 15 -8.86 -35.29 -30.96
CA PRO A 15 -9.47 -35.24 -29.62
C PRO A 15 -9.81 -33.83 -29.10
N GLN A 16 -9.39 -32.77 -29.81
CA GLN A 16 -9.56 -31.38 -29.40
C GLN A 16 -10.99 -30.82 -29.51
N GLN A 17 -11.96 -31.56 -30.05
CA GLN A 17 -13.35 -31.10 -30.14
C GLN A 17 -14.29 -31.64 -29.04
N SER A 18 -13.80 -32.47 -28.13
CA SER A 18 -14.62 -33.03 -27.03
C SER A 18 -14.53 -32.26 -25.70
N ALA A 19 -13.75 -31.17 -25.63
CA ALA A 19 -13.57 -30.38 -24.39
C ALA A 19 -14.53 -29.18 -24.27
N LEU A 20 -15.40 -28.94 -25.26
CA LEU A 20 -16.22 -27.71 -25.37
C LEU A 20 -17.66 -27.84 -24.85
N GLN A 21 -17.90 -28.80 -23.94
CA GLN A 21 -19.21 -28.98 -23.32
C GLN A 21 -19.16 -29.12 -21.79
N TYR A 22 -18.23 -28.42 -21.14
CA TYR A 22 -18.53 -27.97 -19.78
C TYR A 22 -19.59 -26.88 -19.89
N LYS A 23 -20.84 -27.22 -19.55
CA LYS A 23 -21.83 -26.21 -19.22
C LYS A 23 -21.23 -25.39 -18.08
N LEU A 24 -20.81 -24.17 -18.38
CA LEU A 24 -20.56 -23.13 -17.38
C LEU A 24 -21.90 -22.93 -16.64
N GLU A 25 -22.12 -23.69 -15.57
CA GLU A 25 -23.25 -23.48 -14.66
C GLU A 25 -23.03 -22.27 -13.74
N SER A 26 -21.90 -21.57 -13.87
CA SER A 26 -21.73 -20.27 -13.26
C SER A 26 -22.64 -19.25 -13.95
N THR A 27 -23.70 -18.86 -13.26
CA THR A 27 -24.57 -17.72 -13.61
C THR A 27 -23.88 -16.36 -13.44
N ILE A 28 -22.60 -16.32 -13.07
CA ILE A 28 -21.88 -15.09 -12.76
C ILE A 28 -21.26 -14.52 -14.04
N MET A 29 -21.67 -13.30 -14.40
CA MET A 29 -21.08 -12.51 -15.47
C MET A 29 -20.31 -11.34 -14.85
N LEU A 30 -18.98 -11.39 -14.93
CA LEU A 30 -18.11 -10.27 -14.56
C LEU A 30 -17.78 -9.47 -15.82
N SER A 31 -18.42 -8.32 -16.00
CA SER A 31 -18.13 -7.42 -17.13
C SER A 31 -16.69 -6.93 -17.04
N GLY A 32 -16.01 -6.85 -18.18
CA GLY A 32 -14.58 -6.53 -18.22
C GLY A 32 -13.66 -7.74 -18.08
N CYS A 33 -14.16 -8.87 -17.58
CA CYS A 33 -13.44 -10.13 -17.55
C CYS A 33 -13.83 -11.06 -18.70
N ARG A 34 -12.96 -12.04 -18.96
CA ARG A 34 -13.28 -13.23 -19.74
C ARG A 34 -13.23 -14.46 -18.81
N PRO A 35 -14.29 -15.28 -18.75
CA PRO A 35 -14.22 -16.53 -18.01
C PRO A 35 -13.39 -17.55 -18.78
N PHE A 36 -12.65 -18.39 -18.07
CA PHE A 36 -11.98 -19.56 -18.61
C PHE A 36 -12.09 -20.74 -17.64
N PRO A 37 -12.19 -21.98 -18.15
CA PRO A 37 -12.22 -23.16 -17.29
C PRO A 37 -10.86 -23.34 -16.59
N LEU A 38 -10.91 -23.55 -15.28
CA LEU A 38 -9.74 -23.83 -14.47
C LEU A 38 -10.17 -24.73 -13.31
N SER A 39 -9.89 -26.03 -13.38
CA SER A 39 -10.31 -26.99 -12.35
C SER A 39 -9.64 -26.72 -11.00
N ALA A 40 -10.19 -27.24 -9.91
CA ALA A 40 -9.59 -27.08 -8.58
C ALA A 40 -8.17 -27.66 -8.48
N ALA A 41 -7.87 -28.70 -9.26
CA ALA A 41 -6.53 -29.28 -9.32
C ALA A 41 -5.56 -28.37 -10.08
N GLU A 42 -5.95 -27.85 -11.24
CA GLU A 42 -5.13 -26.90 -12.01
C GLU A 42 -4.91 -25.59 -11.23
N MET A 43 -5.94 -25.14 -10.52
CA MET A 43 -5.91 -23.92 -9.72
C MET A 43 -4.92 -23.97 -8.55
N ALA A 44 -4.56 -25.17 -8.08
CA ALA A 44 -3.57 -25.33 -7.01
C ALA A 44 -2.16 -24.92 -7.45
N ASP A 45 -1.85 -25.09 -8.75
CA ASP A 45 -0.54 -24.85 -9.37
C ASP A 45 -0.61 -23.71 -10.41
N TYR A 46 -1.66 -22.89 -10.37
CA TYR A 46 -1.87 -21.83 -11.36
C TYR A 46 -1.20 -20.52 -10.92
N ASP A 47 -0.08 -20.20 -11.58
CA ASP A 47 0.68 -18.96 -11.35
C ASP A 47 0.24 -17.80 -12.28
N GLY A 48 -0.85 -17.99 -13.03
CA GLY A 48 -1.38 -16.96 -13.94
C GLY A 48 -2.24 -15.93 -13.20
N HIS A 49 -2.52 -14.81 -13.86
CA HIS A 49 -3.40 -13.79 -13.31
C HIS A 49 -4.87 -14.16 -13.45
N TYR A 50 -5.62 -14.01 -12.36
CA TYR A 50 -7.07 -14.09 -12.34
C TYR A 50 -7.61 -13.06 -11.35
N GLU A 51 -8.85 -12.63 -11.50
CA GLU A 51 -9.52 -11.74 -10.56
C GLU A 51 -10.28 -12.54 -9.50
N TYR A 52 -10.88 -13.62 -9.96
CA TYR A 52 -11.77 -14.46 -9.18
C TYR A 52 -11.75 -15.88 -9.71
N TRP A 53 -11.92 -16.84 -8.80
CA TRP A 53 -12.11 -18.24 -9.13
C TRP A 53 -13.16 -18.86 -8.21
N GLU A 54 -14.11 -19.59 -8.80
CA GLU A 54 -15.15 -20.34 -8.08
C GLU A 54 -15.66 -21.48 -8.96
N ALA A 55 -15.88 -22.65 -8.35
CA ALA A 55 -16.54 -23.80 -8.99
C ALA A 55 -15.92 -24.22 -10.34
N GLY A 56 -14.59 -24.17 -10.47
CA GLY A 56 -13.89 -24.63 -11.67
C GLY A 56 -13.83 -23.61 -12.81
N VAL A 57 -14.19 -22.36 -12.54
CA VAL A 57 -14.16 -21.25 -13.49
C VAL A 57 -13.31 -20.15 -12.88
N ALA A 58 -12.35 -19.66 -13.65
CA ALA A 58 -11.60 -18.44 -13.35
C ALA A 58 -12.08 -17.30 -14.25
N TRP A 59 -11.89 -16.08 -13.78
CA TRP A 59 -12.12 -14.86 -14.55
C TRP A 59 -10.84 -14.04 -14.58
N GLU A 60 -10.40 -13.62 -15.75
CA GLU A 60 -9.24 -12.73 -15.93
C GLU A 60 -9.68 -11.42 -16.57
N LEU A 61 -9.04 -10.31 -16.21
CA LEU A 61 -9.24 -9.02 -16.87
C LEU A 61 -8.95 -9.13 -18.37
N ARG A 62 -9.77 -8.49 -19.21
CA ARG A 62 -9.56 -8.50 -20.67
C ARG A 62 -8.38 -7.65 -21.11
N ASP A 63 -8.12 -6.55 -20.40
CA ASP A 63 -7.06 -5.60 -20.74
C ASP A 63 -6.37 -5.13 -19.44
N THR A 64 -5.16 -5.60 -19.18
CA THR A 64 -4.28 -5.00 -18.17
C THR A 64 -3.61 -3.78 -18.79
N SER A 65 -3.86 -2.61 -18.21
CA SER A 65 -3.33 -1.33 -18.69
C SER A 65 -2.35 -0.76 -17.67
N PRO A 66 -1.29 -0.03 -18.08
CA PRO A 66 -0.47 0.75 -17.15
C PRO A 66 -1.28 1.73 -16.28
N LYS A 67 -2.51 2.05 -16.70
CA LYS A 67 -3.47 2.83 -15.91
C LYS A 67 -3.92 2.12 -14.63
N HIS A 68 -3.78 0.80 -14.56
CA HIS A 68 -4.07 -0.03 -13.39
C HIS A 68 -2.93 -0.01 -12.37
N GLU A 69 -1.69 -0.01 -12.87
CA GLU A 69 -0.49 -0.08 -12.03
C GLU A 69 -0.15 1.26 -11.36
N ARG A 70 -0.41 2.37 -12.05
CA ARG A 70 -0.07 3.71 -11.52
C ARG A 70 -0.71 4.02 -10.16
N PRO A 71 -2.03 3.81 -9.94
CA PRO A 71 -2.64 4.00 -8.63
C PRO A 71 -1.99 3.14 -7.53
N ILE A 72 -1.62 1.89 -7.83
CA ILE A 72 -0.97 0.98 -6.87
C ILE A 72 0.39 1.55 -6.45
N ALA A 73 1.20 2.00 -7.40
CA ALA A 73 2.50 2.62 -7.09
C ALA A 73 2.35 3.89 -6.22
N ARG A 74 1.35 4.73 -6.52
CA ARG A 74 1.05 5.92 -5.72
C ARG A 74 0.49 5.61 -4.34
N LEU A 75 -0.27 4.53 -4.22
CA LEU A 75 -0.76 4.04 -2.94
C LEU A 75 0.41 3.63 -2.05
N ALA A 76 1.40 2.91 -2.60
CA ALA A 76 2.61 2.53 -1.86
C ALA A 76 3.39 3.75 -1.33
N GLU A 77 3.50 4.81 -2.13
CA GLU A 77 4.09 6.08 -1.69
C GLU A 77 3.29 6.73 -0.55
N LEU A 78 1.97 6.85 -0.72
CA LEU A 78 1.06 7.45 0.27
C LEU A 78 1.13 6.70 1.62
N ILE A 79 0.97 5.39 1.60
CA ILE A 79 0.98 4.56 2.81
C ILE A 79 2.36 4.55 3.45
N GLY A 80 3.43 4.47 2.64
CA GLY A 80 4.81 4.55 3.12
C GLY A 80 5.10 5.87 3.83
N ASP A 81 4.63 6.99 3.30
CA ASP A 81 4.82 8.29 3.93
C ASP A 81 3.98 8.47 5.19
N ILE A 82 2.75 7.92 5.24
CA ILE A 82 1.96 7.86 6.47
C ILE A 82 2.67 7.02 7.53
N ALA A 83 3.24 5.86 7.16
CA ALA A 83 3.97 4.98 8.08
C ALA A 83 5.20 5.69 8.69
N LYS A 84 5.99 6.40 7.86
CA LYS A 84 7.11 7.23 8.33
C LYS A 84 6.66 8.30 9.32
N MET A 85 5.52 8.96 9.06
CA MET A 85 4.97 9.98 9.96
C MET A 85 4.38 9.38 11.25
N ARG A 86 3.81 8.17 11.17
CA ARG A 86 3.33 7.40 12.32
C ARG A 86 4.47 6.90 13.21
N GLY A 87 5.65 6.64 12.63
CA GLY A 87 6.83 6.13 13.34
C GLY A 87 6.91 4.61 13.45
N THR A 88 5.96 3.88 12.86
CA THR A 88 5.96 2.41 12.84
C THR A 88 5.64 1.93 11.43
N PRO A 89 6.30 0.84 10.97
CA PRO A 89 6.08 0.32 9.63
C PRO A 89 4.64 -0.17 9.46
N MET A 90 4.14 -0.01 8.24
CA MET A 90 2.93 -0.68 7.73
C MET A 90 3.38 -1.64 6.64
N ALA A 91 2.64 -2.72 6.43
CA ALA A 91 2.97 -3.71 5.41
C ALA A 91 1.98 -3.64 4.25
N MET A 92 2.52 -3.79 3.04
CA MET A 92 1.81 -3.90 1.78
C MET A 92 2.36 -5.14 1.07
N PHE A 93 1.48 -5.99 0.55
CA PHE A 93 1.84 -7.30 -0.02
C PHE A 93 1.62 -7.38 -1.54
N GLY A 94 1.29 -6.25 -2.17
CA GLY A 94 0.95 -6.20 -3.58
C GLY A 94 -0.16 -7.17 -3.92
N THR A 95 -0.08 -7.67 -5.15
CA THR A 95 -1.04 -8.60 -5.69
C THR A 95 -1.01 -9.92 -4.93
N ALA A 96 -2.10 -10.25 -4.25
CA ALA A 96 -2.13 -11.37 -3.31
C ALA A 96 -3.39 -12.23 -3.46
N ASP A 97 -3.20 -13.55 -3.34
CA ASP A 97 -4.26 -14.55 -3.46
C ASP A 97 -4.93 -14.80 -2.10
N LEU A 98 -6.20 -14.40 -1.97
CA LEU A 98 -7.05 -14.80 -0.85
C LEU A 98 -7.87 -16.03 -1.24
N GLN A 99 -7.84 -17.05 -0.39
CA GLN A 99 -8.43 -18.35 -0.67
C GLN A 99 -9.30 -18.82 0.48
N GLU A 100 -10.52 -19.23 0.16
CA GLU A 100 -11.37 -19.99 1.07
C GLU A 100 -11.16 -21.48 0.86
N ARG A 101 -10.97 -22.21 1.94
CA ARG A 101 -10.81 -23.67 1.91
C ARG A 101 -11.93 -24.35 2.67
N GLY A 102 -12.45 -25.42 2.08
CA GLY A 102 -13.43 -26.31 2.68
C GLY A 102 -12.82 -27.39 3.54
N ILE A 103 -13.68 -28.29 4.00
CA ILE A 103 -13.28 -29.47 4.78
C ILE A 103 -12.32 -30.32 3.93
N GLY A 104 -11.14 -30.63 4.49
CA GLY A 104 -10.09 -31.36 3.78
C GLY A 104 -9.15 -30.48 2.95
N GLY A 105 -9.24 -29.15 3.08
CA GLY A 105 -8.30 -28.22 2.46
C GLY A 105 -8.57 -27.93 0.99
N THR A 106 -9.72 -28.37 0.46
CA THR A 106 -10.13 -28.12 -0.93
C THR A 106 -10.49 -26.65 -1.11
N ARG A 107 -9.97 -26.01 -2.17
CA ARG A 107 -10.29 -24.61 -2.48
C ARG A 107 -11.76 -24.50 -2.88
N ILE A 108 -12.51 -23.62 -2.22
CA ILE A 108 -13.92 -23.32 -2.52
C ILE A 108 -14.00 -22.14 -3.48
N ARG A 109 -13.28 -21.07 -3.14
CA ARG A 109 -13.21 -19.82 -3.89
C ARG A 109 -11.87 -19.14 -3.67
N ALA A 110 -11.45 -18.32 -4.63
CA ALA A 110 -10.30 -17.45 -4.49
C ALA A 110 -10.53 -16.11 -5.18
N ALA A 111 -9.89 -15.07 -4.67
CA ALA A 111 -9.88 -13.74 -5.25
C ALA A 111 -8.47 -13.16 -5.10
N GLN A 112 -8.00 -12.53 -6.17
CA GLN A 112 -6.71 -11.86 -6.20
C GLN A 112 -6.96 -10.38 -5.91
N ALA A 113 -6.47 -9.89 -4.78
CA ALA A 113 -6.51 -8.45 -4.48
C ALA A 113 -5.36 -7.74 -5.20
N ASP A 114 -5.55 -6.46 -5.54
CA ASP A 114 -4.45 -5.66 -6.10
C ASP A 114 -3.41 -5.33 -5.03
N GLU A 115 -3.88 -5.03 -3.83
CA GLU A 115 -3.03 -4.67 -2.70
C GLU A 115 -3.70 -4.99 -1.36
N LEU A 116 -2.91 -5.47 -0.41
CA LEU A 116 -3.32 -5.78 0.96
C LEU A 116 -2.54 -4.94 1.94
N ILE A 117 -3.24 -4.15 2.75
CA ILE A 117 -2.62 -3.23 3.69
C ILE A 117 -2.84 -3.73 5.12
N TYR A 118 -1.74 -3.86 5.86
CA TYR A 118 -1.73 -4.19 7.29
C TYR A 118 -1.08 -3.04 8.07
N LEU A 119 -1.81 -2.49 9.02
CA LEU A 119 -1.35 -1.42 9.89
C LEU A 119 -0.37 -1.95 10.93
N ASP A 120 -0.65 -3.12 11.50
CA ASP A 120 0.14 -3.74 12.56
C ASP A 120 0.59 -5.14 12.15
N TYR A 121 1.63 -5.17 11.31
CA TYR A 121 2.16 -6.42 10.81
C TYR A 121 3.25 -7.00 11.74
N ARG A 122 3.07 -8.25 12.20
CA ARG A 122 3.98 -8.94 13.16
C ARG A 122 4.24 -10.41 12.86
N TYR A 123 3.82 -10.90 11.71
CA TYR A 123 3.94 -12.31 11.31
C TYR A 123 4.71 -12.42 10.00
N ASP A 124 4.87 -13.61 9.48
CA ASP A 124 5.32 -13.83 8.10
C ASP A 124 4.08 -14.08 7.24
N VAL A 125 3.95 -13.35 6.13
CA VAL A 125 2.86 -13.52 5.17
C VAL A 125 3.23 -14.62 4.18
N PRO A 126 2.34 -15.60 3.97
CA PRO A 126 2.47 -16.55 2.88
C PRO A 126 2.11 -15.89 1.54
N ASP A 127 2.68 -16.40 0.44
CA ASP A 127 2.27 -16.00 -0.92
C ASP A 127 0.78 -16.28 -1.19
N VAL A 128 0.19 -17.20 -0.42
CA VAL A 128 -1.22 -17.58 -0.48
C VAL A 128 -1.88 -17.36 0.88
N PHE A 129 -2.82 -16.42 0.94
CA PHE A 129 -3.61 -16.15 2.13
C PHE A 129 -4.81 -17.07 2.20
N VAL A 130 -4.78 -18.03 3.12
CA VAL A 130 -5.97 -18.82 3.45
C VAL A 130 -6.80 -18.06 4.46
N VAL A 131 -8.04 -17.75 4.10
CA VAL A 131 -8.97 -17.02 4.96
C VAL A 131 -9.25 -17.85 6.21
N GLY A 132 -8.99 -17.24 7.37
CA GLY A 132 -9.13 -17.86 8.68
C GLY A 132 -7.82 -18.39 9.28
N ASP A 133 -6.76 -18.56 8.49
CA ASP A 133 -5.45 -19.02 8.99
C ASP A 133 -4.63 -17.88 9.59
N LEU A 134 -4.77 -16.66 9.04
CA LEU A 134 -4.11 -15.43 9.50
C LEU A 134 -5.14 -14.30 9.72
N PRO A 135 -4.77 -13.26 10.50
CA PRO A 135 -5.58 -12.04 10.54
C PRO A 135 -5.79 -11.49 9.14
N LEU A 136 -7.01 -11.00 8.90
CA LEU A 136 -7.36 -10.34 7.64
C LEU A 136 -6.60 -9.00 7.51
N PRO A 137 -6.38 -8.52 6.27
CA PRO A 137 -5.87 -7.18 6.03
C PRO A 137 -6.77 -6.13 6.67
N ASP A 138 -6.18 -5.04 7.16
CA ASP A 138 -6.92 -3.89 7.66
C ASP A 138 -7.64 -3.18 6.51
N VAL A 139 -7.03 -3.16 5.31
CA VAL A 139 -7.63 -2.63 4.09
C VAL A 139 -7.26 -3.53 2.90
N VAL A 140 -8.25 -3.89 2.10
CA VAL A 140 -8.04 -4.40 0.73
C VAL A 140 -8.18 -3.23 -0.24
N PHE A 141 -7.30 -3.10 -1.22
CA PHE A 141 -7.41 -2.08 -2.27
C PHE A 141 -7.56 -2.74 -3.64
N GLU A 142 -8.42 -2.12 -4.46
CA GLU A 142 -8.80 -2.56 -5.80
C GLU A 142 -8.83 -1.37 -6.75
N VAL A 143 -8.32 -1.54 -7.98
CA VAL A 143 -8.43 -0.59 -9.08
C VAL A 143 -9.45 -1.09 -10.10
N ASP A 144 -10.29 -0.21 -10.65
CA ASP A 144 -11.33 -0.61 -11.60
C ASP A 144 -11.35 0.25 -12.82
N LEU A 145 -11.13 -0.44 -13.94
CA LEU A 145 -11.16 0.12 -15.27
C LEU A 145 -12.37 -0.36 -16.08
N THR A 146 -13.12 -1.36 -15.60
CA THR A 146 -14.05 -2.17 -16.44
C THR A 146 -15.45 -2.44 -15.85
N THR A 147 -15.70 -1.92 -14.67
CA THR A 147 -16.95 -1.57 -14.01
C THR A 147 -17.74 -2.62 -13.22
N ASP A 148 -17.65 -3.94 -13.47
CA ASP A 148 -18.61 -4.89 -12.85
C ASP A 148 -18.01 -6.15 -12.16
N ILE A 149 -16.68 -6.29 -12.08
CA ILE A 149 -16.05 -7.38 -11.29
C ILE A 149 -16.33 -7.22 -9.79
N ARG A 150 -16.56 -5.97 -9.38
CA ARG A 150 -16.57 -5.54 -7.99
C ARG A 150 -17.78 -5.96 -7.19
N ASP A 151 -18.98 -6.06 -7.77
CA ASP A 151 -20.17 -6.47 -7.01
C ASP A 151 -19.96 -7.87 -6.39
N ARG A 152 -19.33 -8.78 -7.14
CA ARG A 152 -19.00 -10.11 -6.64
C ARG A 152 -17.81 -10.10 -5.69
N LYS A 153 -16.73 -9.37 -6.00
CA LYS A 153 -15.57 -9.26 -5.08
C LYS A 153 -15.96 -8.62 -3.74
N LEU A 154 -16.85 -7.62 -3.74
CA LEU A 154 -17.44 -7.01 -2.54
C LEU A 154 -18.16 -8.05 -1.68
N ASP A 155 -19.06 -8.85 -2.27
CA ASP A 155 -19.76 -9.92 -1.55
C ASP A 155 -18.78 -10.95 -0.98
N VAL A 156 -17.73 -11.27 -1.73
CA VAL A 156 -16.66 -12.19 -1.32
C VAL A 156 -15.89 -11.62 -0.13
N TYR A 157 -15.29 -10.43 -0.24
CA TYR A 157 -14.56 -9.80 0.85
C TYR A 157 -15.44 -9.60 2.09
N GLY A 158 -16.72 -9.25 1.90
CA GLY A 158 -17.67 -9.07 3.00
C GLY A 158 -17.99 -10.40 3.71
N ALA A 159 -18.18 -11.48 2.95
CA ALA A 159 -18.37 -12.82 3.51
C ALA A 159 -17.12 -13.35 4.23
N TRP A 160 -15.92 -12.93 3.80
CA TRP A 160 -14.67 -13.25 4.50
C TRP A 160 -14.44 -12.41 5.75
N GLY A 161 -15.15 -11.29 5.92
CA GLY A 161 -15.00 -10.44 7.10
C GLY A 161 -13.95 -9.34 6.96
N VAL A 162 -13.51 -9.01 5.74
CA VAL A 162 -12.55 -7.92 5.51
C VAL A 162 -13.16 -6.61 6.03
N PRO A 163 -12.49 -5.90 6.97
CA PRO A 163 -13.11 -4.76 7.66
C PRO A 163 -13.30 -3.55 6.76
N GLU A 164 -12.40 -3.32 5.80
CA GLU A 164 -12.41 -2.15 4.93
C GLU A 164 -11.89 -2.49 3.53
N LEU A 165 -12.57 -1.98 2.50
CA LEU A 165 -12.21 -2.13 1.10
C LEU A 165 -12.18 -0.76 0.41
N TRP A 166 -11.09 -0.47 -0.30
CA TRP A 166 -10.91 0.72 -1.11
C TRP A 166 -10.99 0.40 -2.60
N VAL A 167 -11.74 1.22 -3.31
CA VAL A 167 -12.21 0.97 -4.67
C VAL A 167 -11.88 2.21 -5.49
N GLU A 168 -10.73 2.22 -6.17
CA GLU A 168 -10.26 3.34 -6.99
C GLU A 168 -10.76 3.23 -8.43
N VAL A 169 -11.32 4.31 -8.96
CA VAL A 169 -11.59 4.51 -10.38
C VAL A 169 -10.70 5.66 -10.85
N PRO A 170 -9.59 5.39 -11.55
CA PRO A 170 -8.63 6.43 -11.94
C PRO A 170 -9.23 7.50 -12.84
N ASP A 171 -8.67 8.72 -12.77
CA ASP A 171 -9.05 9.85 -13.64
C ASP A 171 -8.65 9.65 -15.11
N ALA A 172 -7.73 8.71 -15.38
CA ALA A 172 -7.23 8.45 -16.71
C ALA A 172 -8.37 8.06 -17.68
N ASP A 173 -8.25 8.45 -18.96
CA ASP A 173 -9.24 8.16 -20.01
C ASP A 173 -9.73 6.70 -19.94
N LEU A 174 -10.88 6.48 -19.33
CA LEU A 174 -11.47 5.16 -19.20
C LEU A 174 -11.99 4.73 -20.57
N PRO A 175 -11.76 3.48 -21.00
CA PRO A 175 -12.37 2.95 -22.23
C PRO A 175 -13.90 3.08 -22.19
N SER A 176 -14.47 3.01 -20.98
CA SER A 176 -15.89 3.19 -20.69
C SER A 176 -16.14 4.57 -20.08
N LYS A 177 -16.82 5.47 -20.82
CA LYS A 177 -17.28 6.79 -20.33
C LYS A 177 -18.33 6.72 -19.20
N ARG A 178 -18.57 5.55 -18.60
CA ARG A 178 -19.71 5.30 -17.70
C ARG A 178 -19.44 5.63 -16.22
N LYS A 179 -18.20 5.55 -15.74
CA LYS A 179 -17.85 5.97 -14.37
C LYS A 179 -17.08 7.29 -14.40
N ARG A 180 -17.38 8.16 -13.43
CA ARG A 180 -16.53 9.30 -13.11
C ARG A 180 -15.35 8.77 -12.27
N GLY A 181 -14.18 9.37 -12.45
CA GLY A 181 -13.05 9.13 -11.56
C GLY A 181 -13.45 9.39 -10.11
N GLY A 182 -12.89 8.60 -9.21
CA GLY A 182 -13.12 8.70 -7.78
C GLY A 182 -12.74 7.43 -7.02
N LEU A 183 -12.51 7.59 -5.73
CA LEU A 183 -12.33 6.47 -4.80
C LEU A 183 -13.60 6.29 -3.97
N THR A 184 -13.95 5.04 -3.68
CA THR A 184 -15.00 4.68 -2.73
C THR A 184 -14.39 3.86 -1.59
N ILE A 185 -14.73 4.20 -0.35
CA ILE A 185 -14.36 3.43 0.84
C ILE A 185 -15.59 2.64 1.28
N HIS A 186 -15.42 1.33 1.43
CA HIS A 186 -16.45 0.42 1.89
C HIS A 186 -16.07 -0.14 3.27
N LEU A 187 -16.86 0.15 4.30
CA LEU A 187 -16.68 -0.43 5.64
C LEU A 187 -17.65 -1.60 5.85
N LEU A 188 -17.16 -2.69 6.42
CA LEU A 188 -17.98 -3.85 6.74
C LEU A 188 -18.80 -3.59 8.00
N GLU A 189 -20.13 -3.52 7.84
CA GLU A 189 -21.08 -3.30 8.93
C GLU A 189 -22.22 -4.31 8.84
N ASP A 190 -22.47 -5.05 9.92
CA ASP A 190 -23.53 -6.08 9.97
C ASP A 190 -23.40 -7.13 8.83
N GLY A 191 -22.17 -7.49 8.48
CA GLY A 191 -21.87 -8.46 7.42
C GLY A 191 -22.08 -7.96 5.99
N ARG A 192 -22.24 -6.64 5.80
CA ARG A 192 -22.35 -6.01 4.47
C ARG A 192 -21.50 -4.75 4.38
N PHE A 193 -20.96 -4.49 3.21
CA PHE A 193 -20.24 -3.26 2.96
C PHE A 193 -21.19 -2.06 2.87
N ARG A 194 -20.82 -0.96 3.52
CA ARG A 194 -21.46 0.35 3.39
C ARG A 194 -20.43 1.38 2.97
N GLU A 195 -20.81 2.22 2.02
CA GLU A 195 -19.97 3.32 1.57
C GLU A 195 -19.77 4.36 2.68
N ARG A 196 -18.55 4.90 2.75
CA ARG A 196 -18.13 5.95 3.68
C ARG A 196 -17.22 6.94 2.97
N ASP A 197 -17.22 8.16 3.49
CA ASP A 197 -16.33 9.22 3.00
C ASP A 197 -14.95 9.14 3.66
N GLU A 198 -14.82 8.48 4.81
CA GLU A 198 -13.60 8.39 5.61
C GLU A 198 -13.20 6.95 5.91
N SER A 199 -11.89 6.72 5.96
CA SER A 199 -11.29 5.44 6.34
C SER A 199 -11.39 5.19 7.84
N ALA A 200 -11.70 3.95 8.24
CA ALA A 200 -11.64 3.52 9.63
C ALA A 200 -10.21 3.14 10.02
N ALA A 201 -9.47 2.48 9.11
CA ALA A 201 -8.07 2.11 9.26
C ALA A 201 -7.13 3.34 9.34
N PHE A 202 -7.42 4.38 8.55
CA PHE A 202 -6.64 5.61 8.47
C PHE A 202 -7.50 6.80 8.94
N PRO A 203 -7.44 7.16 10.23
CA PRO A 203 -8.36 8.13 10.81
C PRO A 203 -8.31 9.46 10.08
N THR A 204 -9.48 10.02 9.77
CA THR A 204 -9.65 11.31 9.07
C THR A 204 -9.09 11.35 7.64
N LEU A 205 -8.66 10.21 7.06
CA LEU A 205 -8.28 10.12 5.66
C LEU A 205 -9.54 9.91 4.83
N THR A 206 -9.84 10.86 3.95
CA THR A 206 -11.06 10.81 3.13
C THR A 206 -10.84 10.12 1.80
N ALA A 207 -11.91 9.58 1.21
CA ALA A 207 -11.88 8.99 -0.12
C ALA A 207 -11.38 10.00 -1.18
N ALA A 208 -11.77 11.27 -1.07
CA ALA A 208 -11.35 12.33 -1.97
C ALA A 208 -9.83 12.63 -1.86
N GLU A 209 -9.28 12.62 -0.65
CA GLU A 209 -7.84 12.82 -0.43
C GLU A 209 -7.03 11.66 -0.97
N ILE A 210 -7.47 10.42 -0.76
CA ILE A 210 -6.81 9.23 -1.32
C ILE A 210 -6.84 9.34 -2.85
N HIS A 211 -8.02 9.52 -3.45
CA HIS A 211 -8.16 9.64 -4.89
C HIS A 211 -7.24 10.71 -5.51
N ALA A 212 -7.18 11.89 -4.88
CA ALA A 212 -6.29 12.98 -5.34
C ALA A 212 -4.81 12.57 -5.28
N ALA A 213 -4.37 11.96 -4.18
CA ALA A 213 -3.00 11.47 -4.02
C ALA A 213 -2.62 10.37 -5.03
N LEU A 214 -3.57 9.51 -5.40
CA LEU A 214 -3.32 8.45 -6.38
C LEU A 214 -3.21 8.96 -7.83
N ASN A 215 -3.87 10.08 -8.14
CA ASN A 215 -3.97 10.60 -9.51
C ASN A 215 -3.04 11.80 -9.79
N GLU A 216 -2.44 12.42 -8.77
CA GLU A 216 -1.53 13.54 -8.97
C GLU A 216 -0.23 13.16 -9.72
N PRO A 217 0.34 14.07 -10.52
CA PRO A 217 1.60 13.84 -11.24
C PRO A 217 2.82 13.84 -10.30
N SER A 218 2.70 14.48 -9.14
CA SER A 218 3.73 14.60 -8.10
C SER A 218 3.06 14.95 -6.78
N THR A 219 3.67 14.56 -5.66
CA THR A 219 3.17 14.85 -4.32
C THR A 219 2.87 16.33 -4.11
N SER A 220 1.60 16.68 -3.88
CA SER A 220 1.20 18.07 -3.62
C SER A 220 1.37 18.47 -2.15
N VAL A 221 1.32 19.78 -1.88
CA VAL A 221 1.32 20.31 -0.50
C VAL A 221 0.13 19.77 0.28
N ALA A 222 -1.04 19.65 -0.35
CA ALA A 222 -2.23 19.08 0.27
C ALA A 222 -2.01 17.62 0.68
N THR A 223 -1.44 16.80 -0.21
CA THR A 223 -1.07 15.40 0.13
C THR A 223 -0.09 15.34 1.29
N VAL A 224 0.92 16.21 1.32
CA VAL A 224 1.88 16.29 2.44
C VAL A 224 1.17 16.66 3.75
N GLU A 225 0.24 17.61 3.74
CA GLU A 225 -0.54 17.98 4.91
C GLU A 225 -1.42 16.83 5.40
N THR A 226 -2.07 16.11 4.49
CA THR A 226 -2.85 14.90 4.78
C THR A 226 -2.00 13.82 5.42
N VAL A 227 -0.86 13.47 4.81
CA VAL A 227 0.09 12.47 5.34
C VAL A 227 0.52 12.84 6.76
N ARG A 228 0.89 14.10 7.00
CA ARG A 228 1.32 14.56 8.33
C ARG A 228 0.19 14.46 9.35
N ARG A 229 -1.02 14.88 8.97
CA ARG A 229 -2.22 14.84 9.83
C ARG A 229 -2.57 13.40 10.23
N VAL A 230 -2.70 12.51 9.25
CA VAL A 230 -3.08 11.11 9.47
C VAL A 230 -1.99 10.38 10.25
N GLY A 231 -0.73 10.49 9.83
CA GLY A 231 0.41 9.86 10.49
C GLY A 231 0.56 10.31 11.95
N ASP A 232 0.43 11.60 12.24
CA ASP A 232 0.50 12.12 13.62
C ASP A 232 -0.64 11.62 14.51
N ILE A 233 -1.87 11.52 13.99
CA ILE A 233 -3.00 10.96 14.73
C ILE A 233 -2.75 9.48 15.05
N MET A 234 -2.28 8.69 14.06
CA MET A 234 -2.00 7.28 14.25
C MET A 234 -0.83 7.06 15.22
N GLY A 235 0.27 7.81 15.05
CA GLY A 235 1.44 7.72 15.93
C GLY A 235 1.09 8.03 17.38
N ARG A 236 0.31 9.09 17.63
CA ARG A 236 -0.17 9.41 18.99
C ARG A 236 -0.97 8.29 19.64
N ARG A 237 -1.74 7.52 18.87
CA ARG A 237 -2.50 6.36 19.39
C ARG A 237 -1.59 5.20 19.81
N THR A 238 -0.43 5.05 19.15
CA THR A 238 0.55 4.00 19.44
C THR A 238 1.72 4.45 20.30
N GLY A 239 1.77 5.73 20.69
CA GLY A 239 2.89 6.29 21.45
C GLY A 239 4.17 6.44 20.62
N THR A 240 4.04 6.58 19.31
CA THR A 240 5.14 6.72 18.36
C THR A 240 5.00 8.00 17.53
N GLY A 241 6.03 8.34 16.78
CA GLY A 241 6.01 9.43 15.83
C GLY A 241 7.22 9.40 14.90
N PRO A 242 7.44 10.46 14.11
CA PRO A 242 8.48 10.44 13.09
C PRO A 242 9.92 10.31 13.62
N GLU A 243 10.11 10.48 14.94
CA GLU A 243 11.42 10.28 15.59
C GLU A 243 11.77 8.80 15.77
N ASP A 244 10.75 7.93 15.76
CA ASP A 244 10.86 6.48 15.89
C ASP A 244 11.11 5.79 14.54
N ASP A 245 10.84 6.47 13.42
CA ASP A 245 11.23 6.00 12.11
C ASP A 245 12.78 5.97 12.01
N PRO A 246 13.39 4.84 11.58
CA PRO A 246 14.84 4.69 11.57
C PRO A 246 15.58 5.72 10.73
N PHE A 247 14.95 6.21 9.65
CA PHE A 247 15.54 7.19 8.75
C PHE A 247 15.21 8.62 9.19
N LEU A 248 13.92 8.96 9.30
CA LEU A 248 13.50 10.32 9.66
C LEU A 248 13.97 10.71 11.06
N GLY A 249 14.00 9.78 12.01
CA GLY A 249 14.52 10.04 13.34
C GLY A 249 16.01 10.42 13.33
N VAL A 250 16.82 9.73 12.50
CA VAL A 250 18.24 10.07 12.34
C VAL A 250 18.37 11.44 11.70
N GLU A 251 17.69 11.68 10.58
CA GLU A 251 17.74 12.96 9.86
C GLU A 251 17.33 14.13 10.76
N ARG A 252 16.22 14.02 11.51
CA ARG A 252 15.76 15.08 12.42
C ARG A 252 16.74 15.33 13.56
N ARG A 253 17.38 14.29 14.11
CA ARG A 253 18.43 14.44 15.12
C ARG A 253 19.65 15.17 14.54
N LEU A 254 20.05 14.86 13.31
CA LEU A 254 21.14 15.55 12.62
C LEU A 254 20.78 17.00 12.32
N SER A 255 19.60 17.28 11.76
CA SER A 255 19.16 18.67 11.49
C SER A 255 19.09 19.51 12.76
N ARG A 256 18.51 18.97 13.86
CA ARG A 256 18.47 19.69 15.14
C ARG A 256 19.84 19.92 15.74
N ARG A 257 20.77 18.98 15.53
CA ARG A 257 22.17 19.16 15.92
C ARG A 257 22.76 20.32 15.14
N ASP A 258 22.65 20.30 13.82
CA ASP A 258 23.30 21.29 12.96
C ASP A 258 22.70 22.69 13.18
N GLU A 259 21.37 22.80 13.34
CA GLU A 259 20.69 24.04 13.76
C GLU A 259 21.19 24.56 15.10
N ARG A 260 21.37 23.66 16.09
CA ARG A 260 21.88 24.02 17.42
C ARG A 260 23.32 24.53 17.35
N ILE A 261 24.16 23.88 16.56
CA ILE A 261 25.56 24.29 16.36
C ILE A 261 25.60 25.65 15.68
N SER A 262 24.87 25.84 14.58
CA SER A 262 24.79 27.12 13.87
C SER A 262 24.28 28.26 14.77
N MET A 263 23.26 27.99 15.60
CA MET A 263 22.78 28.95 16.61
C MET A 263 23.87 29.33 17.62
N LEU A 264 24.67 28.38 18.08
CA LEU A 264 25.76 28.63 19.03
C LEU A 264 26.92 29.40 18.39
N GLU A 265 27.28 29.08 17.15
CA GLU A 265 28.29 29.82 16.39
C GLU A 265 27.90 31.29 16.26
N GLY A 266 26.69 31.56 15.77
CA GLY A 266 26.20 32.93 15.65
C GLY A 266 26.14 33.67 16.99
N LEU A 267 25.83 32.97 18.09
CA LEU A 267 25.85 33.55 19.44
C LEU A 267 27.28 33.89 19.89
N LEU A 268 28.25 33.00 19.69
CA LEU A 268 29.65 33.23 20.06
C LEU A 268 30.27 34.36 19.23
N GLU A 269 30.03 34.35 17.92
CA GLU A 269 30.49 35.40 16.99
C GLU A 269 29.91 36.77 17.35
N THR A 270 28.62 36.84 17.69
CA THR A 270 27.97 38.09 18.14
C THR A 270 28.62 38.64 19.41
N ARG A 271 29.22 37.78 20.23
CA ARG A 271 29.96 38.16 21.43
C ARG A 271 31.45 38.43 21.17
N GLY A 272 31.89 38.38 19.93
CA GLY A 272 33.29 38.56 19.55
C GLY A 272 34.18 37.39 19.94
N ILE A 273 33.62 36.19 20.10
CA ILE A 273 34.35 34.96 20.39
C ILE A 273 34.57 34.22 19.07
N ASP A 274 35.83 34.08 18.65
CA ASP A 274 36.19 33.39 17.42
C ASP A 274 35.87 31.89 17.49
N VAL A 275 35.04 31.42 16.56
CA VAL A 275 34.78 29.99 16.34
C VAL A 275 35.94 29.42 15.52
N THR A 276 36.65 28.44 16.08
CA THR A 276 37.84 27.83 15.47
C THR A 276 37.59 26.36 15.12
N PRO A 277 38.47 25.69 14.34
CA PRO A 277 38.36 24.25 14.09
C PRO A 277 38.23 23.38 15.35
N ARG A 278 38.72 23.87 16.50
CA ARG A 278 38.56 23.20 17.80
C ARG A 278 37.11 23.15 18.27
N PHE A 279 36.30 24.16 17.98
CA PHE A 279 34.86 24.14 18.27
C PHE A 279 34.17 23.01 17.49
N HIS A 280 34.49 22.89 16.19
CA HIS A 280 33.93 21.84 15.34
C HIS A 280 34.36 20.43 15.78
N ALA A 281 35.58 20.27 16.30
CA ALA A 281 36.04 19.00 16.88
C ALA A 281 35.20 18.56 18.10
N GLU A 282 34.55 19.51 18.78
CA GLU A 282 33.73 19.29 19.99
C GLU A 282 32.22 19.18 19.70
N VAL A 283 31.80 19.25 18.43
CA VAL A 283 30.36 19.29 18.04
C VAL A 283 29.56 18.14 18.61
N HIS A 284 30.11 16.92 18.64
CA HIS A 284 29.42 15.76 19.21
C HIS A 284 29.16 15.92 20.71
N ARG A 285 30.14 16.45 21.47
CA ARG A 285 29.99 16.72 22.90
C ARG A 285 28.99 17.86 23.12
N ILE A 286 29.15 18.96 22.38
CA ILE A 286 28.26 20.13 22.45
C ILE A 286 26.80 19.73 22.15
N ALA A 287 26.57 18.93 21.12
CA ALA A 287 25.24 18.48 20.72
C ALA A 287 24.53 17.63 21.78
N ALA A 288 25.29 16.86 22.57
CA ALA A 288 24.74 16.00 23.61
C ALA A 288 24.29 16.76 24.88
N LEU A 289 24.73 18.02 25.05
CA LEU A 289 24.45 18.79 26.27
C LEU A 289 23.06 19.43 26.26
N PRO A 290 22.45 19.65 27.46
CA PRO A 290 21.20 20.39 27.58
C PRO A 290 21.32 21.82 27.03
N ARG A 291 20.28 22.28 26.30
CA ARG A 291 20.25 23.60 25.66
C ARG A 291 20.57 24.74 26.64
N ASP A 292 19.99 24.70 27.84
CA ASP A 292 20.15 25.78 28.82
C ASP A 292 21.58 25.86 29.37
N ALA A 293 22.27 24.72 29.47
CA ALA A 293 23.68 24.68 29.87
C ALA A 293 24.57 25.30 28.79
N LEU A 294 24.31 24.99 27.52
CA LEU A 294 25.01 25.56 26.37
C LEU A 294 24.82 27.07 26.29
N LEU A 295 23.57 27.55 26.40
CA LEU A 295 23.27 28.98 26.35
C LEU A 295 23.89 29.74 27.53
N ARG A 296 23.83 29.20 28.74
CA ARG A 296 24.46 29.81 29.92
C ARG A 296 25.97 29.93 29.73
N ALA A 297 26.63 28.83 29.36
CA ALA A 297 28.06 28.83 29.09
C ALA A 297 28.39 29.85 28.00
N ALA A 298 27.66 29.85 26.89
CA ALA A 298 27.88 30.75 25.77
C ALA A 298 27.67 32.23 26.12
N LEU A 299 26.82 32.56 27.09
CA LEU A 299 26.56 33.94 27.56
C LEU A 299 27.51 34.42 28.65
N GLU A 300 28.10 33.51 29.42
CA GLU A 300 29.04 33.86 30.49
C GLU A 300 30.50 33.84 30.04
N SER A 301 30.79 33.29 28.86
CA SER A 301 32.16 33.10 28.38
C SER A 301 32.79 34.38 27.85
N THR A 302 34.12 34.50 27.90
CA THR A 302 34.85 35.60 27.23
C THR A 302 35.75 35.13 26.10
N SER A 303 35.91 33.81 25.94
CA SER A 303 36.69 33.18 24.88
C SER A 303 36.13 31.79 24.57
N LEU A 304 36.60 31.17 23.48
CA LEU A 304 36.23 29.80 23.13
C LEU A 304 36.72 28.80 24.19
N ASP A 305 37.91 29.02 24.76
CA ASP A 305 38.44 28.15 25.83
C ASP A 305 37.60 28.23 27.10
N ASP A 306 37.16 29.43 27.49
CA ASP A 306 36.25 29.63 28.62
C ASP A 306 34.90 28.95 28.36
N PHE A 307 34.37 29.07 27.15
CA PHE A 307 33.15 28.37 26.74
C PHE A 307 33.29 26.84 26.86
N LEU A 308 34.30 26.26 26.21
CA LEU A 308 34.50 24.81 26.22
C LEU A 308 34.83 24.27 27.62
N GLY A 309 35.48 25.09 28.47
CA GLY A 309 35.80 24.76 29.86
C GLY A 309 34.59 24.84 30.81
N ARG A 310 33.57 25.62 30.48
CA ARG A 310 32.31 25.71 31.24
C ARG A 310 31.31 24.61 30.92
N LEU A 311 31.50 23.92 29.80
CA LEU A 311 30.63 22.80 29.42
C LEU A 311 30.80 21.65 30.43
N PRO A 312 29.70 21.00 30.85
CA PRO A 312 29.77 19.79 31.64
C PRO A 312 30.67 18.74 30.97
N PRO A 313 31.35 17.90 31.76
CA PRO A 313 32.09 16.77 31.22
C PRO A 313 31.17 15.83 30.43
#